data_AF-A0A6L7CUF5-F1
#
_entry.id   AF-A0A6L7CUF5-F1
#
_cell.length_a   1.000
_cell.length_b   1.000
_cell.length_c   1.000
_cell.angle_alpha   90.00
_cell.angle_beta   90.00
_cell.angle_gamma   90.00
#
_symmetry.space_group_name_H-M   'P 1'
#
loop_
_entity.id
_entity.type
_entity.pdbx_description
1 polymer ?
#
loop_
_entity_poly.entity_id
_entity_poly.type
_entity_poly.pdbx_seq_one_letter_code
_entity_poly.pdbx_strand_id
1 'polypeptide(L)'
;MYDFNLVLLLLQQMCVFLVIAWLMSKTPLFIPLMQVTVRLPHKFLCYIVFSIFCIMGTWFGLHIDDSIANTRAIGAVMGGLLGGPVVGGLVGLTGGLHRYSMGGMTALSCMISTIVEGLLGGLVHSILIRRGRTDKVFNPITAGAVTFVAEMVQM
;
A
#
# COMPACT_ATOMS: atom_id res chain seq x y z
N MET A 1 -1.60 -16.00 -26.74
CA MET A 1 -0.39 -16.54 -26.08
C MET A 1 0.39 -15.47 -25.31
N TYR A 2 0.19 -14.17 -25.57
CA TYR A 2 0.73 -13.06 -24.77
C TYR A 2 0.10 -12.97 -23.35
N ASP A 3 -1.19 -13.28 -23.22
CA ASP A 3 -1.93 -13.09 -21.95
C ASP A 3 -1.42 -13.99 -20.81
N PHE A 4 -1.09 -15.26 -21.12
CA PHE A 4 -0.61 -16.19 -20.09
C PHE A 4 0.78 -15.80 -19.57
N ASN A 5 1.66 -15.30 -20.44
CA ASN A 5 2.97 -14.81 -20.03
C ASN A 5 2.85 -13.57 -19.13
N LEU A 6 1.89 -12.68 -19.41
CA LEU A 6 1.65 -11.50 -18.58
C LEU A 6 1.20 -11.89 -17.17
N VAL A 7 0.27 -12.84 -17.06
CA VAL A 7 -0.20 -13.38 -15.78
C VAL A 7 0.96 -13.99 -15.00
N LEU A 8 1.82 -14.79 -15.65
CA LEU A 8 3.00 -15.38 -15.01
C LEU A 8 3.99 -14.32 -14.52
N LEU A 9 4.24 -13.28 -15.31
CA LEU A 9 5.14 -12.20 -14.92
C LEU A 9 4.58 -11.40 -13.74
N LEU A 10 3.29 -11.05 -13.76
CA LEU A 10 2.62 -10.38 -12.63
C LEU A 10 2.67 -11.25 -11.37
N LEU A 11 2.39 -12.55 -11.50
CA LEU A 11 2.48 -13.49 -10.40
C LEU A 11 3.91 -13.54 -9.83
N GLN A 12 4.93 -13.59 -10.70
CA GLN A 12 6.33 -13.57 -10.28
C GLN A 12 6.67 -12.29 -9.49
N GLN A 13 6.26 -11.12 -9.98
CA GLN A 13 6.49 -9.85 -9.27
C GLN A 13 5.80 -9.84 -7.89
N MET A 14 4.58 -10.36 -7.81
CA MET A 14 3.87 -10.52 -6.53
C MET A 14 4.60 -11.48 -5.58
N CYS A 15 5.11 -12.61 -6.08
CA CYS A 15 5.90 -13.54 -5.28
C CYS A 15 7.17 -12.90 -4.71
N VAL A 16 7.92 -12.14 -5.52
CA VAL A 16 9.12 -11.42 -5.05
C VAL A 16 8.75 -10.41 -3.97
N PHE A 17 7.67 -9.65 -4.18
CA PHE A 17 7.17 -8.69 -3.20
C PHE A 17 6.79 -9.38 -1.87
N LEU A 18 6.12 -10.54 -1.93
CA LEU A 18 5.75 -11.33 -0.75
C LEU A 18 6.96 -11.85 0.01
N VAL A 19 8.02 -12.31 -0.69
CA VAL A 19 9.26 -12.75 -0.04
C VAL A 19 9.91 -11.61 0.72
N ILE A 20 9.96 -10.41 0.13
CA ILE A 20 10.53 -9.23 0.77
C ILE A 20 9.68 -8.82 1.99
N ALA A 21 8.36 -8.80 1.85
CA ALA A 21 7.44 -8.53 2.96
C ALA A 21 7.64 -9.54 4.10
N TRP A 22 7.81 -10.83 3.78
CA TRP A 22 8.07 -11.87 4.75
C TRP A 22 9.43 -11.69 5.45
N LEU A 23 10.51 -11.41 4.71
CA LEU A 23 11.83 -11.13 5.29
C LEU A 23 11.78 -9.93 6.24
N MET A 24 11.09 -8.85 5.84
CA MET A 24 10.90 -7.68 6.71
C MET A 24 10.12 -8.01 7.98
N SER A 25 9.14 -8.91 7.91
CA SER A 25 8.40 -9.36 9.11
C SER A 25 9.27 -10.08 10.14
N LYS A 26 10.43 -10.63 9.72
CA LYS A 26 11.42 -11.25 10.62
C LYS A 26 12.37 -10.26 11.29
N THR A 27 12.31 -8.98 10.94
CA THR A 27 13.15 -7.94 11.54
C THR A 27 12.44 -7.28 12.74
N PRO A 28 13.18 -6.70 13.70
CA PRO A 28 12.58 -5.99 14.83
C PRO A 28 11.77 -4.75 14.41
N LEU A 29 11.87 -4.31 13.15
CA LEU A 29 11.03 -3.24 12.57
C LEU A 29 9.55 -3.61 12.58
N PHE A 30 9.21 -4.90 12.62
CA PHE A 30 7.83 -5.39 12.62
C PHE A 30 7.13 -5.28 13.98
N ILE A 31 7.89 -5.21 15.08
CA ILE A 31 7.35 -5.12 16.44
C ILE A 31 6.45 -3.87 16.62
N PRO A 32 6.91 -2.65 16.29
CA PRO A 32 6.08 -1.44 16.37
C PRO A 32 4.94 -1.41 15.34
N LEU A 33 5.03 -2.18 14.25
CA LEU A 33 3.96 -2.32 13.25
C LEU A 33 2.79 -3.17 13.75
N MET A 34 3.03 -4.11 14.67
CA MET A 34 2.03 -4.97 15.29
C MET A 34 1.26 -4.33 16.45
N GLN A 35 1.65 -3.12 16.87
CA GLN A 35 0.90 -2.35 17.87
C GLN A 35 0.11 -1.26 17.17
N VAL A 36 -1.18 -1.13 17.47
CA VAL A 36 -1.99 -0.01 16.96
C VAL A 36 -1.31 1.30 17.38
N THR A 37 -0.77 2.03 16.41
CA THR A 37 0.21 3.08 16.66
C THR A 37 -0.44 4.38 17.16
N VAL A 38 -0.55 4.52 18.48
CA VAL A 38 -0.98 5.81 19.08
C VAL A 38 0.20 6.77 19.21
N ARG A 39 1.42 6.26 19.42
CA ARG A 39 2.63 7.06 19.66
C ARG A 39 3.28 7.54 18.36
N LEU A 40 3.66 8.83 18.32
CA LEU A 40 4.34 9.50 17.21
C LEU A 40 5.56 8.74 16.63
N PRO A 41 6.50 8.18 17.42
CA PRO A 41 7.65 7.46 16.85
C PRO A 41 7.25 6.22 16.04
N HIS A 42 6.19 5.52 16.44
CA HIS A 42 5.72 4.34 15.71
C HIS A 42 5.01 4.75 14.40
N LYS A 43 4.31 5.88 14.40
CA LYS A 43 3.71 6.45 13.18
C LYS A 43 4.76 6.86 12.15
N PHE A 44 5.86 7.46 12.60
CA PHE A 44 6.97 7.81 11.73
C PHE A 44 7.63 6.59 11.10
N LEU A 45 7.82 5.52 11.88
CA LEU A 45 8.32 4.26 11.34
C LEU A 45 7.35 3.62 10.34
N CYS A 46 6.04 3.62 10.63
CA CYS A 46 5.03 3.17 9.68
C CYS A 46 5.13 3.95 8.36
N TYR A 47 5.25 5.28 8.43
CA TYR A 47 5.42 6.11 7.24
C TYR A 47 6.64 5.72 6.42
N ILE A 48 7.82 5.56 7.05
CA ILE A 48 9.04 5.17 6.32
C ILE A 48 8.88 3.80 5.67
N VAL A 49 8.49 2.79 6.45
CA VAL A 49 8.41 1.41 5.97
C VAL A 49 7.40 1.29 4.84
N PHE A 50 6.20 1.83 5.01
CA PHE A 50 5.17 1.72 3.98
C PHE A 50 5.42 2.62 2.77
N SER A 51 6.13 3.74 2.91
CA SER A 51 6.60 4.53 1.76
C SER A 51 7.60 3.73 0.92
N ILE A 52 8.52 3.00 1.57
CA ILE A 52 9.47 2.12 0.87
C ILE A 52 8.69 1.03 0.11
N PHE A 53 7.75 0.34 0.76
CA PHE A 53 6.91 -0.66 0.08
C PHE A 53 6.11 -0.07 -1.08
N CYS A 54 5.57 1.14 -0.92
CA CYS A 54 4.84 1.82 -1.98
C CYS A 54 5.76 2.14 -3.17
N ILE A 55 6.95 2.68 -2.93
CA ILE A 55 7.94 2.93 -3.98
C ILE A 55 8.35 1.63 -4.68
N MET A 56 8.67 0.58 -3.92
CA MET A 56 9.02 -0.74 -4.44
C MET A 56 7.91 -1.35 -5.29
N GLY A 57 6.65 -1.18 -4.89
CA GLY A 57 5.49 -1.61 -5.67
C GLY A 57 5.38 -0.95 -7.04
N THR A 58 6.02 0.20 -7.24
CA THR A 58 6.17 0.84 -8.55
C THR A 58 7.30 0.19 -9.37
N TRP A 59 8.44 -0.06 -8.72
CA TRP A 59 9.65 -0.60 -9.38
C TRP A 59 9.47 -2.05 -9.82
N PHE A 60 8.78 -2.86 -9.01
CA PHE A 60 8.39 -4.22 -9.37
C PHE A 60 7.11 -4.26 -10.23
N GLY A 61 6.57 -3.10 -10.58
CA GLY A 61 5.45 -2.98 -11.50
C GLY A 61 5.84 -3.42 -12.92
N LEU A 62 4.90 -4.06 -13.60
CA LEU A 62 5.08 -4.50 -14.97
C LEU A 62 4.67 -3.39 -15.93
N HIS A 63 5.59 -3.03 -16.83
CA HIS A 63 5.35 -2.01 -17.83
C HIS A 63 4.61 -2.64 -19.01
N ILE A 64 3.39 -2.15 -19.27
CA ILE A 64 2.53 -2.59 -20.36
C ILE A 64 2.24 -1.33 -21.18
N ASP A 65 2.82 -1.26 -22.38
CA ASP A 65 2.83 -0.06 -23.22
C ASP A 65 3.34 1.17 -22.43
N ASP A 66 2.54 2.22 -22.30
CA ASP A 66 2.83 3.45 -21.53
C ASP A 66 2.26 3.45 -20.11
N SER A 67 1.76 2.30 -19.63
CA SER A 67 1.19 2.14 -18.28
C SER A 67 2.00 1.15 -17.44
N ILE A 68 1.85 1.26 -16.12
CA ILE A 68 2.56 0.42 -15.15
C ILE A 68 1.54 -0.28 -14.27
N ALA A 69 1.39 -1.59 -14.48
CA ALA A 69 0.63 -2.47 -13.58
C ALA A 69 1.46 -2.68 -12.31
N ASN A 70 1.01 -2.14 -11.19
CA ASN A 70 1.82 -1.96 -9.99
C ASN A 70 1.09 -2.46 -8.75
N THR A 71 1.82 -2.67 -7.67
CA THR A 71 1.29 -3.15 -6.38
C THR A 71 1.40 -2.09 -5.28
N ARG A 72 1.40 -0.80 -5.66
CA ARG A 72 1.56 0.34 -4.74
C ARG A 72 0.51 0.40 -3.64
N ALA A 73 -0.72 0.01 -3.97
CA ALA A 73 -1.86 0.00 -3.05
C ALA A 73 -1.55 -0.75 -1.74
N ILE A 74 -0.70 -1.78 -1.78
CA ILE A 74 -0.29 -2.51 -0.58
C ILE A 74 0.39 -1.57 0.42
N GLY A 75 1.32 -0.73 -0.04
CA GLY A 75 2.02 0.24 0.82
C GLY A 75 1.07 1.31 1.35
N ALA A 76 0.30 1.94 0.47
CA ALA A 76 -0.61 3.02 0.83
C ALA A 76 -1.72 2.57 1.80
N VAL A 77 -2.46 1.51 1.45
CA VAL A 77 -3.59 1.00 2.24
C VAL A 77 -3.11 0.47 3.59
N MET A 78 -2.03 -0.31 3.64
CA MET A 78 -1.50 -0.84 4.91
C MET A 78 -0.92 0.28 5.79
N GLY A 79 -0.25 1.27 5.19
CA GLY A 79 0.21 2.47 5.91
C GLY A 79 -0.94 3.25 6.54
N GLY A 80 -2.06 3.38 5.84
CA GLY A 80 -3.30 3.94 6.38
C GLY A 80 -3.91 3.08 7.48
N LEU A 81 -4.08 1.78 7.23
CA LEU A 81 -4.70 0.86 8.18
C LEU A 81 -3.93 0.74 9.49
N LEU A 82 -2.61 0.82 9.49
CA LEU A 82 -1.79 0.66 10.69
C LEU A 82 -1.36 1.99 11.34
N GLY A 83 -1.13 3.03 10.51
CA GLY A 83 -0.65 4.35 10.94
C GLY A 83 -1.73 5.44 11.04
N GLY A 84 -2.94 5.17 10.56
CA GLY A 84 -4.05 6.12 10.50
C GLY A 84 -4.02 7.03 9.27
N PRO A 85 -4.99 7.96 9.16
CA PRO A 85 -5.25 8.73 7.94
C PRO A 85 -4.10 9.65 7.54
N VAL A 86 -3.42 10.26 8.52
CA VAL A 86 -2.27 11.12 8.25
C VAL A 86 -1.11 10.30 7.68
N VAL A 87 -0.79 9.16 8.27
CA VAL A 87 0.30 8.30 7.78
C VAL A 87 -0.04 7.73 6.42
N GLY A 88 -1.25 7.20 6.23
CA GLY A 88 -1.72 6.66 4.95
C GLY A 88 -1.69 7.70 3.83
N GLY A 89 -2.19 8.91 4.08
CA GLY A 89 -2.13 10.00 3.11
C GLY A 89 -0.71 10.40 2.75
N LEU A 90 0.20 10.47 3.73
CA LEU A 90 1.61 10.78 3.47
C LEU A 90 2.33 9.68 2.69
N VAL A 91 2.10 8.41 3.02
CA VAL A 91 2.62 7.26 2.25
C VAL A 91 2.08 7.27 0.82
N GLY A 92 0.78 7.54 0.68
CA GLY A 92 0.13 7.64 -0.63
C GLY A 92 0.70 8.78 -1.47
N LEU A 93 0.97 9.93 -0.84
CA LEU A 93 1.58 11.08 -1.48
C LEU A 93 3.01 10.81 -1.92
N THR A 94 3.85 10.20 -1.08
CA THR A 94 5.24 9.88 -1.44
C THR A 94 5.31 8.87 -2.58
N GLY A 95 4.58 7.76 -2.47
CA GLY A 95 4.54 6.75 -3.53
C GLY A 95 3.88 7.25 -4.80
N GLY A 96 2.84 8.08 -4.69
CA GLY A 96 2.15 8.72 -5.79
C GLY A 96 3.03 9.71 -6.54
N LEU A 97 3.71 10.62 -5.84
CA LEU A 97 4.65 11.58 -6.43
C LEU A 97 5.82 10.87 -7.11
N HIS A 98 6.34 9.82 -6.48
CA HIS A 98 7.37 8.99 -7.08
C HIS A 98 6.89 8.34 -8.38
N ARG A 99 5.68 7.75 -8.42
CA ARG A 99 5.10 7.25 -9.67
C ARG A 99 4.88 8.37 -10.70
N TYR A 100 4.42 9.54 -10.27
CA TYR A 100 4.19 10.69 -11.13
C TYR A 100 5.47 11.15 -11.83
N SER A 101 6.59 11.17 -11.10
CA SER A 101 7.90 11.56 -11.64
C SER A 101 8.44 10.64 -12.75
N MET A 102 7.92 9.41 -12.88
CA MET A 102 8.28 8.51 -13.97
C MET A 102 7.57 8.83 -15.29
N GLY A 103 6.57 9.73 -15.28
CA GLY A 103 5.79 10.07 -16.47
C GLY A 103 4.88 8.93 -16.97
N GLY A 104 4.36 9.06 -18.19
CA GLY A 104 3.41 8.12 -18.79
C GLY A 104 1.95 8.57 -18.68
N MET A 105 1.08 7.97 -19.50
CA MET A 105 -0.32 8.42 -19.65
C MET A 105 -1.12 8.32 -18.34
N THR A 106 -0.83 7.31 -17.51
CA THR A 106 -1.54 7.05 -16.25
C THR A 106 -0.90 7.71 -15.04
N ALA A 107 0.17 8.50 -15.19
CA ALA A 107 0.96 9.03 -14.07
C ALA A 107 0.12 9.82 -13.05
N LEU A 108 -0.74 10.73 -13.54
CA LEU A 108 -1.56 11.60 -12.69
C LEU A 108 -2.70 10.83 -12.00
N SER A 109 -3.43 9.99 -12.75
CA SER A 109 -4.51 9.17 -12.19
C SER A 109 -3.97 8.20 -11.13
N CYS A 110 -2.85 7.55 -11.44
CA CYS A 110 -2.12 6.68 -10.52
C CYS A 110 -1.65 7.39 -9.25
N MET A 111 -1.24 8.66 -9.33
CA MET A 111 -0.84 9.43 -8.16
C MET A 111 -2.04 9.70 -7.25
N ILE A 112 -3.15 10.17 -7.82
CA ILE A 112 -4.37 10.49 -7.07
C ILE A 112 -4.94 9.20 -6.45
N SER A 113 -5.01 8.12 -7.22
CA SER A 113 -5.44 6.78 -6.78
C SER A 113 -4.70 6.36 -5.50
N THR A 114 -3.36 6.39 -5.55
CA THR A 114 -2.50 5.98 -4.42
C THR A 114 -2.66 6.86 -3.18
N ILE A 115 -2.88 8.18 -3.34
CA ILE A 115 -3.19 9.07 -2.22
C ILE A 115 -4.53 8.70 -1.59
N VAL A 116 -5.56 8.49 -2.41
CA VAL A 116 -6.91 8.17 -1.94
C VAL A 116 -6.96 6.79 -1.29
N GLU A 117 -6.29 5.77 -1.85
CA GLU A 117 -6.11 4.44 -1.24
C GLU A 117 -5.54 4.54 0.19
N GLY A 118 -4.49 5.34 0.37
CA GLY A 118 -3.88 5.55 1.68
C GLY A 118 -4.81 6.25 2.67
N LEU A 119 -5.55 7.25 2.21
CA LEU A 119 -6.57 7.94 3.01
C LEU A 119 -7.74 7.01 3.36
N LEU A 120 -8.20 6.17 2.43
CA LEU A 120 -9.26 5.18 2.66
C LEU A 120 -8.84 4.16 3.72
N GLY A 121 -7.63 3.61 3.62
CA GLY A 121 -7.07 2.73 4.66
C GLY A 121 -7.05 3.40 6.02
N GLY A 122 -6.62 4.66 6.09
CA GLY A 122 -6.58 5.41 7.35
C GLY A 122 -7.93 5.88 7.88
N LEU A 123 -8.92 6.10 7.02
CA LEU A 123 -10.29 6.36 7.43
C LEU A 123 -10.89 5.10 8.08
N VAL A 124 -10.69 3.93 7.48
CA VAL A 124 -11.12 2.64 8.03
C VAL A 124 -10.44 2.36 9.37
N HIS A 125 -9.14 2.64 9.49
CA HIS A 125 -8.44 2.60 10.78
C HIS A 125 -9.15 3.47 11.83
N SER A 126 -9.46 4.72 11.49
CA SER A 126 -10.12 5.66 12.41
C SER A 126 -11.50 5.16 12.85
N ILE A 127 -12.27 4.60 11.92
CA ILE A 127 -13.59 4.02 12.22
C ILE A 127 -13.47 2.80 13.14
N LEU A 128 -12.52 1.90 12.88
CA LEU A 128 -12.30 0.70 13.67
C LEU A 128 -11.82 1.00 15.08
N ILE A 129 -10.87 1.93 15.24
CA ILE A 129 -10.42 2.39 16.56
C ILE A 129 -11.56 3.05 17.33
N ARG A 130 -12.33 3.94 16.69
CA ARG A 130 -13.49 4.58 17.35
C ARG A 130 -14.55 3.58 17.80
N ARG A 131 -14.67 2.44 17.11
CA ARG A 131 -15.58 1.33 17.47
C ARG A 131 -14.96 0.32 18.44
N GLY A 132 -13.74 0.55 18.94
CA GLY A 132 -13.03 -0.36 19.85
C GLY A 132 -12.60 -1.70 19.22
N ARG A 133 -12.55 -1.79 17.88
CA ARG A 133 -12.25 -3.02 17.13
C ARG A 133 -10.83 -2.99 16.56
N THR A 134 -9.84 -2.88 17.45
CA THR A 134 -8.41 -2.84 17.08
C THR A 134 -7.91 -4.18 16.53
N ASP A 135 -8.55 -5.28 16.88
CA ASP A 135 -8.31 -6.62 16.34
C ASP A 135 -8.53 -6.68 14.82
N LYS A 136 -9.53 -5.95 14.30
CA LYS A 136 -9.89 -5.98 12.89
C LYS A 136 -8.94 -5.20 12.00
N VAL A 137 -8.11 -4.33 12.57
CA VAL A 137 -7.09 -3.56 11.84
C VAL A 137 -6.02 -4.50 11.24
N PHE A 138 -5.71 -5.58 11.94
CA PHE A 138 -4.74 -6.60 11.49
C PHE A 138 -5.39 -7.75 10.72
N ASN A 139 -6.71 -7.73 10.55
CA ASN A 139 -7.41 -8.80 9.86
C ASN A 139 -7.19 -8.68 8.34
N PRO A 140 -6.66 -9.73 7.67
CA PRO A 140 -6.40 -9.71 6.23
C PRO A 140 -7.67 -9.51 5.39
N ILE A 141 -8.83 -9.92 5.89
CA ILE A 141 -10.13 -9.71 5.22
C ILE A 141 -10.47 -8.21 5.20
N THR A 142 -10.20 -7.49 6.29
CA THR A 142 -10.40 -6.04 6.32
C THR A 142 -9.49 -5.36 5.30
N ALA A 143 -8.20 -5.69 5.30
CA ALA A 143 -7.24 -5.13 4.36
C ALA A 143 -7.64 -5.41 2.90
N GLY A 144 -7.97 -6.67 2.59
CA GLY A 144 -8.43 -7.07 1.27
C GLY A 144 -9.72 -6.36 0.84
N ALA A 145 -10.69 -6.22 1.74
CA ALA A 145 -11.94 -5.51 1.44
C ALA A 145 -11.70 -4.01 1.18
N VAL A 146 -10.85 -3.36 1.96
CA VAL A 146 -10.52 -1.95 1.76
C VAL A 146 -9.80 -1.74 0.43
N THR A 147 -8.79 -2.56 0.14
CA THR A 147 -8.08 -2.50 -1.14
C THR A 147 -9.03 -2.76 -2.31
N PHE A 148 -9.86 -3.80 -2.22
CA PHE A 148 -10.83 -4.12 -3.27
C PHE A 148 -11.81 -2.96 -3.53
N VAL A 149 -12.36 -2.34 -2.47
CA VAL A 149 -13.24 -1.18 -2.61
C VAL A 149 -12.50 0.02 -3.18
N ALA A 150 -11.26 0.27 -2.75
CA ALA A 150 -10.46 1.39 -3.27
C ALA A 150 -10.20 1.23 -4.78
N GLU A 151 -9.78 0.04 -5.20
CA GLU A 151 -9.56 -0.30 -6.61
C GLU A 151 -10.85 -0.17 -7.44
N MET A 152 -11.98 -0.71 -6.96
CA MET A 152 -13.27 -0.60 -7.67
C MET A 152 -13.81 0.83 -7.80
N VAL A 153 -13.38 1.75 -6.94
CA VAL A 153 -13.77 3.16 -7.02
C VAL A 153 -12.90 3.93 -8.01
N GLN A 154 -11.69 3.45 -8.29
CA GLN A 154 -10.64 4.22 -8.97
C GLN A 154 -10.21 3.62 -10.32
N MET A 155 -10.46 2.33 -10.55
CA MET A 155 -10.26 1.60 -11.82
C MET A 155 -11.58 1.33 -12.52
#